data_AF-A0A958ITX1-F1
#
_entry.id   AF-A0A958ITX1-F1
#
_cell.length_a   1.000
_cell.length_b   1.000
_cell.length_c   1.000
_cell.angle_alpha   90.00
_cell.angle_beta   90.00
_cell.angle_gamma   90.00
#
_symmetry.space_group_name_H-M   'P 1'
#
loop_
_entity.id
_entity.type
_entity.pdbx_description
1 polymer ?
#
loop_
_entity_poly.entity_id
_entity_poly.type
_entity_poly.pdbx_seq_one_letter_code
_entity_poly.pdbx_strand_id
1 'polypeptide(L)'
;ELSRRLAALQREAIQLKIPIVVVFEGWDAAGKGTLINQLILTLDPRHFSVFSTLQPGEEEIHRPFLWRFWIKTPAKGRMTIFDR
;
A
#
# COMPACT_ATOMS: atom_id res chain seq x y z
N GLU A 1 9.76 3.61 -19.11
CA GLU A 1 8.50 3.13 -19.71
C GLU A 1 7.48 2.66 -18.68
N LEU A 2 7.84 1.72 -17.80
CA LEU A 2 6.94 1.17 -16.78
C LEU A 2 6.33 2.22 -15.84
N SER A 3 7.10 3.22 -15.40
CA SER A 3 6.58 4.27 -14.52
C SER A 3 5.41 5.04 -15.17
N ARG A 4 5.54 5.41 -16.44
CA ARG A 4 4.46 6.10 -17.17
C ARG A 4 3.20 5.23 -17.27
N ARG A 5 3.38 3.93 -17.52
CA ARG A 5 2.26 2.97 -17.60
C ARG A 5 1.59 2.79 -16.24
N LEU A 6 2.37 2.69 -15.16
CA LEU A 6 1.85 2.59 -13.81
C LEU A 6 1.02 3.83 -13.42
N ALA A 7 1.50 5.03 -13.71
CA ALA A 7 0.76 6.26 -13.46
C ALA A 7 -0.56 6.32 -14.26
N ALA A 8 -0.57 5.80 -15.49
CA ALA A 8 -1.79 5.71 -16.30
C ALA A 8 -2.79 4.70 -15.70
N LEU A 9 -2.32 3.52 -15.30
CA LEU A 9 -3.15 2.50 -14.65
C LEU A 9 -3.74 2.97 -13.33
N GLN A 10 -2.99 3.74 -12.53
CA GLN A 10 -3.53 4.33 -11.31
C GLN A 10 -4.71 5.27 -11.62
N ARG A 11 -4.58 6.13 -12.64
CA ARG A 11 -5.68 7.03 -13.05
C ARG A 11 -6.91 6.26 -13.52
N GLU A 12 -6.71 5.20 -14.28
CA GLU A 12 -7.80 4.33 -14.74
C GLU A 12 -8.48 3.63 -13.56
N ALA A 13 -7.71 3.08 -12.61
CA ALA A 13 -8.25 2.47 -11.39
C ALA A 13 -9.04 3.46 -10.54
N ILE A 14 -8.61 4.72 -10.44
CA ILE A 14 -9.36 5.81 -9.79
C ILE A 14 -10.71 6.03 -10.49
N GLN A 15 -10.71 6.16 -11.82
CA GLN A 15 -11.93 6.37 -12.61
C GLN A 15 -12.92 5.20 -12.48
N LEU A 16 -12.41 3.97 -12.53
CA LEU A 16 -13.18 2.74 -12.35
C LEU A 16 -13.50 2.42 -10.88
N LYS A 17 -13.05 3.26 -9.94
CA LYS A 17 -13.28 3.12 -8.50
C LYS A 17 -12.79 1.78 -7.93
N ILE A 18 -11.73 1.22 -8.52
CA ILE A 18 -11.15 -0.06 -8.10
C ILE A 18 -10.25 0.17 -6.88
N PRO A 19 -10.54 -0.43 -5.70
CA PRO A 19 -9.64 -0.40 -4.56
C PRO A 19 -8.48 -1.37 -4.78
N ILE A 20 -7.25 -0.96 -4.44
CA ILE A 20 -6.04 -1.79 -4.68
C ILE A 20 -5.24 -1.93 -3.39
N VAL A 21 -4.90 -3.17 -3.02
CA VAL A 21 -3.94 -3.46 -1.94
C VAL A 21 -2.66 -4.00 -2.55
N VAL A 22 -1.52 -3.45 -2.13
CA VAL A 22 -0.18 -3.93 -2.49
C VAL A 22 0.54 -4.31 -1.20
N VAL A 23 1.13 -5.50 -1.15
CA VAL A 23 1.87 -5.98 0.02
C VAL A 23 3.31 -6.24 -0.41
N PHE A 24 4.25 -5.61 0.29
CA PHE A 24 5.67 -5.89 0.18
C PHE A 24 6.08 -6.78 1.34
N GLU A 25 6.66 -7.94 1.01
CA GLU A 25 7.20 -8.91 1.95
C GLU A 25 8.60 -9.29 1.49
N GLY A 26 9.45 -9.70 2.44
CA GLY A 26 10.80 -10.15 2.13
C GLY A 26 11.73 -10.05 3.33
N TRP A 27 12.93 -10.58 3.16
CA TRP A 27 13.95 -10.56 4.21
C TRP A 27 14.41 -9.13 4.52
N ASP A 28 14.96 -8.96 5.72
CA ASP A 28 15.63 -7.71 6.08
C ASP A 28 16.76 -7.42 5.07
N ALA A 29 16.91 -6.14 4.72
CA ALA A 29 17.83 -5.65 3.68
C ALA A 29 17.60 -6.19 2.25
N ALA A 30 16.46 -6.84 1.95
CA ALA A 30 16.11 -7.26 0.58
C ALA A 30 15.82 -6.10 -0.39
N GLY A 31 15.85 -4.84 0.06
CA GLY A 31 15.63 -3.66 -0.78
C GLY A 31 14.17 -3.23 -0.95
N LYS A 32 13.25 -3.73 -0.11
CA LYS A 32 11.80 -3.39 -0.12
C LYS A 32 11.57 -1.89 -0.10
N GLY A 33 12.21 -1.17 0.82
CA GLY A 33 12.06 0.29 0.95
C GLY A 33 12.44 1.07 -0.30
N THR A 34 13.51 0.67 -1.00
CA THR A 34 13.92 1.29 -2.26
C THR A 34 12.89 1.06 -3.36
N LEU A 35 12.35 -0.15 -3.46
CA LEU A 35 11.30 -0.49 -4.43
C LEU A 35 9.99 0.25 -4.15
N ILE A 36 9.58 0.32 -2.88
CA ILE A 36 8.42 1.10 -2.46
C ILE A 36 8.62 2.57 -2.83
N ASN A 37 9.80 3.14 -2.56
CA ASN A 37 10.10 4.52 -2.90
C ASN A 37 9.98 4.78 -4.41
N GLN A 38 10.56 3.91 -5.25
CA GLN A 38 10.42 4.02 -6.71
C GLN A 38 8.97 3.90 -7.19
N LEU A 39 8.18 3.03 -6.55
CA LEU A 39 6.76 2.87 -6.83
C LEU A 39 6.00 4.17 -6.53
N ILE A 40 6.13 4.69 -5.31
CA ILE A 40 5.34 5.85 -4.85
C ILE A 40 5.70 7.15 -5.59
N LEU A 41 6.96 7.31 -6.02
CA LEU A 41 7.40 8.46 -6.82
C LEU A 41 6.68 8.57 -8.18
N THR A 42 6.12 7.46 -8.65
CA THR A 42 5.38 7.40 -9.91
C THR A 42 3.88 7.67 -9.75
N LEU A 43 3.35 7.50 -8.54
CA LEU A 43 1.92 7.53 -8.24
C LEU A 43 1.47 8.91 -7.76
N ASP A 44 0.21 9.27 -8.00
CA ASP A 44 -0.44 10.43 -7.40
C ASP A 44 -0.59 10.21 -5.88
N PRO A 45 0.07 11.04 -5.03
CA PRO A 45 0.11 10.85 -3.57
C PRO A 45 -1.25 11.00 -2.89
N ARG A 46 -2.23 11.63 -3.54
CA ARG A 46 -3.57 11.82 -2.97
C ARG A 46 -4.37 10.52 -2.90
N HIS A 47 -3.99 9.53 -3.69
CA HIS A 47 -4.77 8.31 -3.93
C HIS A 47 -4.14 7.03 -3.37
N PHE A 48 -3.03 7.14 -2.63
CA PHE A 48 -2.47 5.99 -1.92
C PHE A 48 -2.12 6.32 -0.46
N SER A 49 -1.92 5.29 0.33
CA SER A 49 -1.35 5.37 1.68
C SER A 49 -0.39 4.21 1.90
N VAL A 50 0.70 4.47 2.60
CA VAL A 50 1.72 3.45 2.92
C VAL A 50 1.68 3.20 4.43
N PHE A 51 1.63 1.93 4.83
CA PHE A 51 1.66 1.52 6.22
C PHE A 51 2.75 0.48 6.45
N SER A 52 3.68 0.79 7.34
CA SER A 52 4.63 -0.21 7.83
C SER A 52 3.93 -1.14 8.83
N THR A 53 4.10 -2.44 8.66
CA THR A 53 3.50 -3.45 9.52
C THR A 53 4.50 -3.87 10.59
N LEU A 54 4.68 -2.97 11.55
CA LEU A 54 5.52 -3.20 12.72
C LEU A 54 4.82 -4.14 13.73
N GLN A 55 5.45 -4.33 14.89
CA GLN A 55 4.85 -5.04 15.99
C GLN A 55 3.52 -4.41 16.41
N PRO A 56 2.51 -5.23 16.81
CA PRO A 56 1.21 -4.71 17.21
C PRO A 56 1.33 -3.82 18.46
N GLY A 57 0.61 -2.70 18.45
CA GLY A 57 0.44 -1.86 19.63
C GLY A 57 -0.55 -2.44 20.64
N GLU A 58 -0.71 -1.78 21.79
CA GLU A 58 -1.57 -2.25 22.89
C GLU A 58 -3.03 -2.48 22.48
N GLU A 59 -3.61 -1.64 21.61
CA GLU A 59 -4.97 -1.90 21.14
C GLU A 59 -5.03 -3.11 20.20
N GLU A 60 -4.04 -3.25 19.32
CA GLU A 60 -4.01 -4.28 18.28
C GLU A 60 -3.88 -5.69 18.88
N ILE A 61 -3.18 -5.84 20.01
CA ILE A 61 -3.05 -7.14 20.70
C ILE A 61 -4.36 -7.66 21.29
N HIS A 62 -5.32 -6.75 21.56
CA HIS A 62 -6.64 -7.10 22.08
C HIS A 62 -7.66 -7.33 20.95
N ARG A 63 -7.23 -7.31 19.69
CA ARG A 63 -8.06 -7.50 18.50
C ARG A 63 -7.61 -8.74 17.72
N PRO A 64 -8.47 -9.33 16.87
CA PRO A 64 -8.05 -10.38 15.95
C PRO A 64 -6.91 -9.92 15.05
N PHE A 65 -5.97 -10.81 14.71
CA PHE A 65 -4.77 -10.50 13.92
C PHE A 65 -5.03 -9.66 12.66
N LEU A 66 -6.11 -9.95 11.93
CA LEU A 66 -6.46 -9.28 10.68
C LEU A 66 -7.05 -7.87 10.87
N TRP A 67 -7.51 -7.52 12.06
CA TRP A 67 -8.20 -6.26 12.33
C TRP A 67 -7.37 -5.04 11.94
N ARG A 68 -6.07 -5.03 12.28
CA ARG A 68 -5.15 -3.92 11.95
C ARG A 68 -4.93 -3.69 10.46
N PHE A 69 -5.15 -4.72 9.63
CA PHE A 69 -5.10 -4.59 8.17
C PHE A 69 -6.47 -4.20 7.63
N TRP A 70 -7.55 -4.77 8.18
CA TRP A 70 -8.92 -4.45 7.80
C TRP A 70 -9.17 -2.94 7.87
N ILE A 71 -8.82 -2.31 9.00
CA ILE A 71 -9.07 -0.87 9.19
C ILE A 71 -8.27 0.03 8.23
N LYS A 72 -7.25 -0.53 7.56
CA LYS A 72 -6.39 0.13 6.55
C LYS A 72 -6.76 -0.24 5.11
N THR A 73 -7.81 -1.06 4.92
CA THR A 73 -8.30 -1.44 3.60
C THR A 73 -8.73 -0.18 2.84
N PRO A 74 -8.29 0.01 1.59
CA PRO A 74 -8.54 1.25 0.86
C PRO A 74 -10.01 1.39 0.49
N ALA A 75 -10.49 2.63 0.52
CA ALA A 75 -11.75 2.98 -0.10
C ALA A 75 -11.68 2.79 -1.63
N LYS A 76 -12.85 2.81 -2.28
CA LYS A 76 -12.96 2.72 -3.75
C LYS A 76 -12.07 3.76 -4.45
N GLY A 77 -11.29 3.30 -5.43
CA GLY A 77 -10.37 4.14 -6.21
C GLY A 77 -9.13 4.60 -5.44
N ARG A 78 -8.89 4.09 -4.24
CA ARG A 78 -7.65 4.32 -3.47
C ARG A 78 -6.78 3.07 -3.45
N MET A 79 -5.51 3.28 -3.13
CA MET A 79 -4.54 2.23 -2.95
C MET A 79 -4.02 2.22 -1.51
N THR A 80 -3.77 1.03 -0.97
CA THR A 80 -3.01 0.86 0.27
C THR A 80 -1.79 0.00 -0.01
N ILE A 81 -0.63 0.46 0.44
CA ILE A 81 0.64 -0.26 0.34
C ILE A 81 1.05 -0.67 1.76
N PHE A 82 1.23 -1.97 1.99
CA PHE A 82 1.78 -2.50 3.23
C PHE A 82 3.27 -2.81 3.05
N ASP A 83 4.08 -2.35 3.99
CA ASP A 83 5.53 -2.57 4.06
C ASP A 83 5.86 -3.43 5.29
N ARG A 84 6.16 -4.71 5.05
CA ARG A 84 6.62 -5.65 6.08
C ARG A 84 8.04 -6.06 5.80
#